data_AF-A0A0H2VE60-F1
#
_entry.id   AF-A0A0H2VE60-F1
#
_cell.length_a   1.000
_cell.length_b   1.000
_cell.length_c   1.000
_cell.angle_alpha   90.00
_cell.angle_beta   90.00
_cell.angle_gamma   90.00
#
_symmetry.space_group_name_H-M   'P 1'
#
loop_
_entity.id
_entity.type
_entity.pdbx_description
1 polymer ?
#
loop_
_entity_poly.entity_id
_entity_poly.type
_entity_poly.pdbx_seq_one_letter_code
_entity_poly.pdbx_strand_id
1 'polypeptide(L)' 'MGKRGGIRIIYYNVTRNGRIYLALIYPKNEQDDLTEEQRKALKLLSEKLL' A
#
# COMPACT_ATOMS: atom_id res chain seq x y z
N MET A 1 3.84 20.86 20.97
CA MET A 1 3.44 19.44 20.91
C MET A 1 3.68 18.92 19.51
N GLY A 2 4.65 18.02 19.33
CA GLY A 2 5.14 17.62 18.01
C GLY A 2 4.21 16.64 17.29
N LYS A 3 3.78 16.97 16.07
CA LYS A 3 3.15 16.02 15.14
C LYS A 3 4.21 15.03 14.67
N ARG A 4 4.30 13.87 15.34
CA ARG A 4 4.93 12.68 14.74
C ARG A 4 3.99 12.14 13.66
N GLY A 5 3.91 12.85 12.53
CA GLY A 5 3.12 12.45 11.37
C GLY A 5 3.83 11.30 10.67
N GLY A 6 3.53 10.06 11.08
CA GLY A 6 4.02 8.89 10.34
C GLY A 6 3.29 8.75 9.01
N ILE A 7 3.91 8.03 8.07
CA ILE A 7 3.30 7.61 6.82
C ILE A 7 2.96 6.11 6.88
N ARG A 8 1.95 5.69 6.13
CA ARG A 8 1.66 4.29 5.80
C ARG A 8 2.08 4.05 4.36
N ILE A 9 2.70 2.90 4.12
CA ILE A 9 3.09 2.43 2.80
C ILE A 9 2.44 1.07 2.59
N ILE A 10 1.74 0.90 1.49
CA ILE A 10 1.24 -0.40 1.03
C ILE A 10 2.17 -0.89 -0.06
N TYR A 11 2.66 -2.13 0.06
CA TYR A 11 3.62 -2.70 -0.88
C TYR A 11 3.30 -4.16 -1.23
N TYR A 12 3.79 -4.60 -2.38
CA TYR A 12 3.79 -5.99 -2.83
C TYR A 12 5.21 -6.53 -2.84
N ASN A 13 5.43 -7.66 -2.16
CA ASN A 13 6.70 -8.39 -2.19
C ASN A 13 6.62 -9.53 -3.22
N VAL A 14 7.23 -9.33 -4.38
CA VAL A 14 7.30 -10.34 -5.44
C VAL A 14 8.62 -11.10 -5.30
N THR A 15 8.58 -12.21 -4.59
CA THR A 15 9.76 -13.00 -4.20
C THR A 15 10.47 -13.65 -5.40
N ARG A 16 9.72 -14.08 -6.41
CA ARG A 16 10.25 -14.74 -7.62
C ARG A 16 11.34 -13.93 -8.32
N ASN A 17 11.23 -12.60 -8.29
CA ASN A 17 12.18 -11.68 -8.93
C ASN A 17 12.93 -10.81 -7.91
N GLY A 18 12.75 -11.05 -6.60
CA GLY A 18 13.36 -10.26 -5.52
C GLY A 18 12.96 -8.77 -5.54
N ARG A 19 11.74 -8.44 -5.97
CA ARG A 19 11.28 -7.04 -6.15
C ARG A 19 10.21 -6.66 -5.14
N ILE A 20 10.33 -5.44 -4.62
CA ILE A 20 9.30 -4.81 -3.78
C ILE A 20 8.68 -3.68 -4.59
N TYR A 21 7.36 -3.72 -4.79
CA TYR A 21 6.59 -2.70 -5.48
C TYR A 21 5.82 -1.87 -4.46
N LEU A 22 6.01 -0.56 -4.45
CA LEU A 22 5.29 0.36 -3.59
C LEU A 22 3.99 0.78 -4.29
N ALA A 23 2.84 0.38 -3.75
CA ALA A 23 1.54 0.58 -4.37
C ALA A 23 0.88 1.90 -3.96
N LEU A 24 1.02 2.29 -2.68
CA LEU A 24 0.42 3.50 -2.14
C LEU A 24 1.24 4.05 -0.98
N ILE A 25 1.29 5.37 -0.85
CA ILE A 25 1.87 6.11 0.28
C ILE A 25 0.89 7.19 0.74
N TYR A 26 0.62 7.26 2.05
CA TYR A 26 -0.27 8.26 2.61
C TYR A 26 0.06 8.55 4.09
N PRO A 27 -0.23 9.74 4.63
CA PRO A 27 -0.10 10.07 6.04
C PRO A 27 -0.99 9.18 6.93
N LYS A 28 -0.54 8.88 8.15
CA LYS A 28 -1.30 8.07 9.12
C LYS A 28 -2.65 8.67 9.53
N ASN A 29 -2.85 9.97 9.33
CA ASN A 29 -4.08 10.66 9.71
C ASN A 29 -5.04 10.89 8.53
N GLU A 30 -4.71 10.43 7.33
CA GLU A 30 -5.54 10.65 6.13
C GLU A 30 -6.53 9.51 5.90
N GLN A 31 -6.13 8.28 6.21
CA GLN A 31 -6.96 7.09 6.00
C GLN A 31 -6.62 6.02 7.05
N ASP A 32 -7.65 5.42 7.66
CA ASP A 32 -7.49 4.34 8.63
C ASP A 32 -7.53 2.97 7.95
N ASP A 33 -8.70 2.58 7.41
CA ASP A 33 -8.90 1.31 6.74
C ASP A 33 -9.02 1.46 5.22
N LEU A 34 -8.63 0.41 4.50
CA LEU A 34 -8.96 0.28 3.07
C LEU A 34 -10.44 -0.01 2.91
N THR A 35 -11.09 0.63 1.92
CA THR A 35 -12.44 0.22 1.49
C THR A 35 -12.37 -1.09 0.70
N GLU A 36 -13.51 -1.78 0.54
CA GLU A 36 -13.59 -2.98 -0.30
C GLU A 36 -13.16 -2.70 -1.76
N GLU A 37 -13.53 -1.53 -2.29
CA GLU A 37 -13.16 -1.10 -3.63
C GLU A 37 -11.64 -0.90 -3.77
N GLN A 38 -11.01 -0.27 -2.77
CA GLN A 38 -9.56 -0.11 -2.73
C GLN A 38 -8.85 -1.46 -2.60
N ARG A 39 -9.34 -2.37 -1.76
CA ARG A 39 -8.83 -3.75 -1.67
C ARG A 39 -8.91 -4.47 -3.00
N LYS A 40 -10.03 -4.34 -3.71
CA LYS A 40 -10.21 -4.95 -5.04
C LYS A 40 -9.26 -4.35 -6.08
N ALA A 41 -9.09 -3.03 -6.10
CA ALA A 41 -8.15 -2.36 -7.01
C ALA A 41 -6.69 -2.79 -6.75
N LEU A 42 -6.30 -2.86 -5.48
CA LEU A 42 -5.01 -3.36 -5.03
C LEU A 42 -4.78 -4.81 -5.48
N LYS A 43 -5.76 -5.70 -5.29
CA LYS A 43 -5.68 -7.08 -5.79
C LYS A 43 -5.44 -7.14 -7.31
N LEU A 44 -6.24 -6.40 -8.09
CA LEU A 44 -6.08 -6.35 -9.55
C LEU A 44 -4.71 -5.80 -9.98
N LEU A 45 -4.16 -4.82 -9.24
CA LEU A 45 -2.81 -4.33 -9.47
C LEU A 45 -1.77 -5.43 -9.20
N SER A 46 -1.93 -6.20 -8.12
CA SER A 46 -0.99 -7.26 -7.73
C SER A 46 -0.91 -8.40 -8.75
N GLU A 47 -2.03 -8.73 -9.39
CA GLU A 47 -2.10 -9.77 -10.44
C GLU A 47 -1.26 -9.42 -11.67
N LYS A 48 -1.06 -8.12 -11.95
CA LYS A 48 -0.21 -7.64 -13.05
C LYS A 48 1.29 -7.67 -12.72
N LEU A 49 1.66 -7.93 -11.46
CA LEU A 49 3.05 -8.00 -11.00
C LEU A 49 3.59 -9.44 -10.94
N LEU A 50 2.70 -10.43 -11.05
CA LEU A 50 3.02 -11.85 -11.22
C LEU A 50 3.44 -12.15 -12.66
#